data_AF-A0A2T6DQ28-F1
#
_entry.id   AF-A0A2T6DQ28-F1
#
_cell.length_a   1.000
_cell.length_b   1.000
_cell.length_c   1.000
_cell.angle_alpha   90.00
_cell.angle_beta   90.00
_cell.angle_gamma   90.00
#
_symmetry.space_group_name_H-M   'P 1'
#
loop_
_entity.id
_entity.type
_entity.pdbx_description
1 polymer ?
#
loop_
_entity_poly.entity_id
_entity_poly.type
_entity_poly.pdbx_seq_one_letter_code
_entity_poly.pdbx_strand_id
1 'polypeptide(L)'
;MPKTEFAKEIEAARTKLEKLEAKRTAELATLPSRYGYESISQLIEALKAIETPKAERASTKAPSKAAPAAKSAKRGKRAKITQETKDQVKAMVEAEKTGAEIAKELGISLPSVHNIKKELGLTKPRK
;
A
#
# COMPACT_ATOMS: atom_id res chain seq x y z
N MET A 1 12.07 1.88 49.98
CA MET A 1 13.19 1.76 49.01
C MET A 1 12.77 0.86 47.84
N PRO A 2 12.14 1.41 46.77
CA PRO A 2 11.71 0.61 45.60
C PRO A 2 12.65 0.71 44.38
N LYS A 3 13.67 1.58 44.40
CA LYS A 3 14.51 1.87 43.22
C LYS A 3 15.33 0.67 42.70
N THR A 4 15.67 -0.27 43.57
CA THR A 4 16.47 -1.46 43.23
C THR A 4 15.67 -2.51 42.46
N GLU A 5 14.38 -2.66 42.77
CA GLU A 5 13.51 -3.63 42.07
C GLU A 5 13.19 -3.16 40.66
N PHE A 6 12.91 -1.87 40.47
CA PHE A 6 12.74 -1.28 39.14
C PHE A 6 13.99 -1.39 38.26
N ALA A 7 15.19 -1.25 38.83
CA ALA A 7 16.43 -1.43 38.07
C ALA A 7 16.59 -2.86 37.54
N LYS A 8 16.29 -3.87 38.38
CA LYS A 8 16.30 -5.28 37.99
C LYS A 8 15.26 -5.59 36.91
N GLU A 9 14.06 -5.00 36.99
CA GLU A 9 13.01 -5.14 35.99
C GLU A 9 13.43 -4.58 34.63
N ILE A 10 14.12 -3.44 34.60
CA ILE A 10 14.64 -2.84 33.36
C ILE A 10 15.70 -3.73 32.73
N GLU A 11 16.63 -4.28 33.51
CA GLU A 11 17.64 -5.23 33.01
C GLU A 11 16.99 -6.52 32.48
N ALA A 12 16.00 -7.06 33.20
CA ALA A 12 15.21 -8.20 32.75
C ALA A 12 14.42 -7.90 31.46
N ALA A 13 13.93 -6.67 31.29
CA ALA A 13 13.25 -6.25 30.06
C ALA A 13 14.23 -6.12 28.88
N ARG A 14 15.41 -5.55 29.11
CA ARG A 14 16.47 -5.42 28.08
C ARG A 14 16.96 -6.79 27.59
N THR A 15 17.24 -7.71 28.50
CA THR A 15 17.64 -9.09 28.12
C THR A 15 16.55 -9.83 27.35
N LYS A 16 15.26 -9.59 27.66
CA LYS A 16 14.14 -10.12 26.88
C LYS A 16 14.06 -9.50 25.48
N LEU A 17 14.28 -8.20 25.36
CA LEU A 17 14.32 -7.50 24.07
C LEU A 17 15.47 -8.02 23.20
N GLU A 18 16.68 -8.14 23.74
CA GLU A 18 17.82 -8.68 23.01
C GLU A 18 17.55 -10.10 22.47
N LYS A 19 16.92 -10.96 23.29
CA LYS A 19 16.51 -12.31 22.86
C LYS A 19 15.46 -12.28 21.75
N LEU A 20 14.50 -11.36 21.81
CA LEU A 20 13.48 -11.20 20.78
C LEU A 20 14.07 -10.67 19.47
N GLU A 21 14.97 -9.69 19.56
CA GLU A 21 15.67 -9.14 18.40
C GLU A 21 16.56 -10.18 17.74
N ALA A 22 17.31 -10.97 18.51
CA ALA A 22 18.13 -12.07 17.99
C ALA A 22 17.29 -13.15 17.28
N LYS A 23 16.11 -13.50 17.82
CA LYS A 23 15.18 -14.42 17.15
C LYS A 23 14.64 -13.83 15.85
N ARG A 24 14.24 -12.56 15.88
CA ARG A 24 13.71 -11.85 14.72
C ARG A 24 14.74 -11.76 13.59
N THR A 25 16.00 -11.44 13.90
CA THR A 25 17.05 -11.36 12.87
C THR A 25 17.37 -12.74 12.27
N ALA A 26 17.39 -13.79 13.08
CA ALA A 26 17.53 -15.17 12.59
C ALA A 26 16.37 -15.56 11.66
N GLU A 27 15.13 -15.26 12.04
CA GLU A 27 13.96 -15.52 11.19
C GLU A 27 14.02 -14.76 9.87
N LEU A 28 14.32 -13.45 9.90
CA LEU A 28 14.45 -12.62 8.71
C LEU A 28 15.54 -13.12 7.76
N ALA A 29 16.65 -13.64 8.29
CA ALA A 29 17.72 -14.22 7.47
C ALA A 29 17.28 -15.50 6.73
N THR A 30 16.33 -16.26 7.27
CA THR A 30 15.81 -17.49 6.62
C THR A 30 14.71 -17.24 5.59
N LEU A 31 14.12 -16.04 5.57
CA LEU A 31 13.01 -15.72 4.67
C LEU A 31 13.35 -15.89 3.18
N PRO A 32 14.49 -15.39 2.65
CA PRO A 32 14.80 -15.52 1.23
C PRO A 32 14.79 -16.98 0.76
N SER A 33 15.45 -17.87 1.50
CA SER A 33 15.55 -19.29 1.16
C SER A 33 14.20 -20.02 1.22
N ARG A 34 13.30 -19.64 2.14
CA ARG A 34 11.94 -20.22 2.22
C ARG A 34 11.11 -19.97 0.96
N TYR A 35 11.37 -18.88 0.26
CA TYR A 35 10.68 -18.49 -0.97
C TYR A 35 11.53 -18.70 -2.23
N GLY A 36 12.67 -19.40 -2.13
CA GLY A 36 13.52 -19.73 -3.27
C GLY A 36 14.36 -18.57 -3.80
N TYR A 37 14.62 -17.53 -2.99
CA TYR A 37 15.52 -16.45 -3.34
C TYR A 37 16.94 -16.71 -2.83
N GLU A 38 17.94 -16.42 -3.67
CA GLU A 38 19.36 -16.58 -3.35
C GLU A 38 19.85 -15.52 -2.35
N SER A 39 19.17 -14.38 -2.29
CA SER A 39 19.57 -13.26 -1.41
C SER A 39 18.38 -12.43 -0.94
N ILE A 40 18.58 -11.72 0.17
CA ILE A 40 17.63 -10.71 0.69
C ILE A 40 17.34 -9.65 -0.38
N SER A 41 18.34 -9.27 -1.18
CA SER A 41 18.19 -8.28 -2.26
C SER A 41 17.18 -8.73 -3.33
N GLN A 42 17.20 -10.01 -3.73
CA GLN A 42 16.25 -10.57 -4.70
C GLN A 42 14.82 -10.63 -4.12
N LEU A 43 14.69 -10.98 -2.84
CA LEU A 43 13.40 -10.93 -2.14
C LEU A 43 12.86 -9.50 -2.10
N ILE A 44 13.70 -8.50 -1.78
CA ILE A 44 13.32 -7.08 -1.78
C ILE A 44 12.92 -6.63 -3.18
N GLU A 45 13.62 -7.06 -4.23
CA GLU A 45 13.29 -6.73 -5.62
C GLU A 45 11.94 -7.31 -6.05
N ALA A 46 11.68 -8.58 -5.70
CA ALA A 46 10.39 -9.23 -5.95
C ALA A 46 9.25 -8.52 -5.20
N LEU A 47 9.45 -8.14 -3.94
CA LEU A 47 8.47 -7.36 -3.16
C LEU A 47 8.22 -5.99 -3.79
N LYS A 48 9.26 -5.27 -4.21
CA LYS A 48 9.14 -3.98 -4.90
C LYS A 48 8.40 -4.08 -6.24
N ALA A 49 8.57 -5.20 -6.96
CA ALA A 49 7.86 -5.48 -8.20
C ALA A 49 6.35 -5.71 -7.98
N ILE A 50 5.95 -6.16 -6.79
CA ILE A 50 4.54 -6.32 -6.39
C ILE A 50 3.97 -4.97 -5.90
N GLU A 51 4.72 -4.23 -5.09
CA GLU A 51 4.30 -2.95 -4.49
C GLU A 51 3.99 -1.87 -5.53
N THR A 52 4.62 -1.94 -6.71
CA THR A 52 4.29 -1.05 -7.82
C THR A 52 4.15 -1.83 -9.12
N PRO A 53 3.08 -1.63 -9.93
CA PRO A 53 3.15 -2.02 -11.34
C PRO A 53 4.12 -1.02 -12.00
N LYS A 54 5.41 -1.28 -11.90
CA LYS A 54 6.45 -0.51 -12.58
C LYS A 54 6.60 -1.07 -13.98
N ALA A 55 5.74 -0.55 -14.85
CA ALA A 55 6.00 -0.49 -16.27
C ALA A 55 7.32 0.26 -16.49
N GLU A 56 8.43 -0.45 -16.60
CA GLU A 56 9.67 0.09 -17.17
C GLU A 56 10.36 -1.06 -17.90
N ARG A 57 10.02 -1.22 -19.18
CA ARG A 57 10.92 -0.80 -20.27
C ARG A 57 12.23 -1.59 -20.25
N ALA A 58 12.13 -2.81 -20.79
CA ALA A 58 13.16 -3.26 -21.71
C ALA A 58 13.23 -2.24 -22.86
N SER A 59 14.29 -1.45 -22.93
CA SER A 59 14.63 -0.67 -24.13
C SER A 59 16.05 -0.12 -23.97
N THR A 60 17.03 -1.00 -24.04
CA THR A 60 18.32 -0.66 -24.63
C THR A 60 18.10 -0.21 -26.08
N LYS A 61 18.55 1.02 -26.40
CA LYS A 61 18.87 1.59 -27.73
C LYS A 61 17.78 1.61 -28.82
N ALA A 62 17.31 2.81 -29.15
CA ALA A 62 17.54 3.49 -30.45
C ALA A 62 16.78 4.85 -30.50
N PRO A 63 17.35 5.92 -31.10
CA PRO A 63 16.66 7.18 -31.29
C PRO A 63 16.06 7.27 -32.71
N SER A 64 14.75 7.52 -32.82
CA SER A 64 14.14 7.94 -34.09
C SER A 64 13.16 9.10 -33.90
N LYS A 65 13.72 10.28 -34.14
CA LYS A 65 13.20 11.51 -34.76
C LYS A 65 11.69 11.65 -35.09
N ALA A 66 11.15 12.82 -34.69
CA ALA A 66 10.01 13.62 -35.21
C ALA A 66 8.59 13.02 -35.06
N ALA A 67 7.50 13.74 -34.73
CA ALA A 67 7.14 15.17 -34.80
C ALA A 67 5.99 15.47 -33.77
N PRO A 68 5.51 16.73 -33.62
CA PRO A 68 4.77 17.18 -32.43
C PRO A 68 3.26 16.97 -32.57
N ALA A 69 2.63 16.28 -31.61
CA ALA A 69 1.17 16.23 -31.51
C ALA A 69 0.75 16.14 -30.05
N ALA A 70 0.12 17.23 -29.59
CA ALA A 70 -0.66 17.39 -28.36
C ALA A 70 0.01 16.93 -27.05
N LYS A 71 0.04 17.82 -26.05
CA LYS A 71 0.26 17.43 -24.65
C LYS A 71 -0.84 16.44 -24.25
N SER A 72 -0.64 15.16 -24.51
CA SER A 72 -1.36 14.09 -23.85
C SER A 72 -0.95 14.21 -22.40
N ALA A 73 -1.78 14.91 -21.62
CA ALA A 73 -1.65 14.92 -20.18
C ALA A 73 -1.56 13.45 -19.77
N LYS A 74 -0.35 13.05 -19.35
CA LYS A 74 0.01 11.70 -18.94
C LYS A 74 -1.15 11.20 -18.08
N ARG A 75 -1.99 10.30 -18.62
CA ARG A 75 -3.15 9.77 -17.88
C ARG A 75 -2.59 9.27 -16.56
N GLY A 76 -2.96 9.95 -15.47
CA GLY A 76 -2.50 9.59 -14.13
C GLY A 76 -2.75 8.10 -13.92
N LYS A 77 -1.84 7.42 -13.22
CA LYS A 77 -2.06 6.02 -12.83
C LYS A 77 -3.45 5.95 -12.19
N ARG A 78 -4.33 5.12 -12.76
CA ARG A 78 -5.64 4.88 -12.16
C ARG A 78 -5.42 4.36 -10.75
N ALA A 79 -6.02 5.01 -9.76
CA ALA A 79 -6.12 4.45 -8.42
C ALA A 79 -6.82 3.09 -8.54
N LYS A 80 -6.19 2.03 -8.05
CA LYS A 80 -6.83 0.73 -7.93
C LYS A 80 -7.84 0.86 -6.79
N ILE A 81 -9.13 0.89 -7.12
CA ILE A 81 -10.20 0.80 -6.12
C ILE A 81 -10.20 -0.65 -5.64
N THR A 82 -9.66 -0.91 -4.45
CA THR A 82 -9.67 -2.23 -3.83
C THR A 82 -11.06 -2.55 -3.26
N GLN A 83 -11.32 -3.81 -2.94
CA GLN A 83 -12.59 -4.21 -2.30
C GLN A 83 -12.78 -3.49 -0.96
N GLU A 84 -11.71 -3.37 -0.17
CA GLU A 84 -11.69 -2.61 1.09
C GLU A 84 -12.17 -1.17 0.92
N THR A 85 -11.74 -0.48 -0.14
CA THR A 85 -12.20 0.87 -0.43
C THR A 85 -13.70 0.93 -0.72
N LYS A 86 -14.27 -0.10 -1.36
CA LYS A 86 -15.72 -0.16 -1.62
C LYS A 86 -16.51 -0.36 -0.32
N ASP A 87 -16.01 -1.19 0.58
CA ASP A 87 -16.63 -1.44 1.88
C ASP A 87 -16.58 -0.19 2.76
N GLN A 88 -15.46 0.53 2.77
CA GLN A 88 -15.33 1.82 3.47
C GLN A 88 -16.30 2.87 2.92
N VAL A 89 -16.44 2.99 1.60
CA VAL A 89 -17.45 3.88 1.00
C VAL A 89 -18.86 3.44 1.39
N LYS A 90 -19.17 2.13 1.39
CA LYS A 90 -20.48 1.62 1.80
C LYS A 90 -20.79 2.02 3.25
N ALA A 91 -19.87 1.78 4.17
CA ALA A 91 -20.03 2.14 5.58
C ALA A 91 -20.21 3.65 5.79
N MET A 92 -19.47 4.49 5.06
CA MET A 92 -19.62 5.95 5.17
C MET A 92 -20.93 6.47 4.56
N VAL A 93 -21.49 5.76 3.57
CA VAL A 93 -22.81 6.08 3.00
C VAL A 93 -23.93 5.68 3.93
N GLU A 94 -23.80 4.53 4.61
CA GLU A 94 -24.71 4.12 5.68
C GLU A 94 -24.67 5.09 6.86
N ALA A 95 -23.51 5.70 7.13
CA ALA A 95 -23.34 6.78 8.10
C ALA A 95 -23.78 8.18 7.59
N GLU A 96 -24.54 8.24 6.49
CA GLU A 96 -25.12 9.46 5.90
C GLU A 96 -24.12 10.56 5.49
N LYS A 97 -22.81 10.25 5.38
CA LYS A 97 -21.81 11.24 4.95
C LYS A 97 -22.02 11.66 3.50
N THR A 98 -21.70 12.91 3.21
CA THR A 98 -21.80 13.42 1.83
C THR A 98 -20.71 12.81 0.94
N GLY A 99 -20.99 12.68 -0.36
CA GLY A 99 -19.98 12.15 -1.30
C GLY A 99 -18.67 12.96 -1.33
N ALA A 100 -18.73 14.24 -0.96
CA ALA A 100 -17.57 15.12 -0.88
C ALA A 100 -16.72 14.89 0.37
N GLU A 101 -17.34 14.58 1.51
CA GLU A 101 -16.63 14.16 2.73
C GLU A 101 -15.91 12.83 2.52
N ILE A 102 -16.62 11.85 1.94
CA ILE A 102 -16.07 10.51 1.64
C ILE A 102 -14.83 10.62 0.74
N ALA A 103 -14.87 11.49 -0.28
CA ALA A 103 -13.75 11.72 -1.17
C ALA A 103 -12.52 12.31 -0.45
N LYS A 104 -12.73 13.24 0.48
CA LYS A 104 -11.64 13.86 1.27
C LYS A 104 -11.04 12.87 2.26
N GLU A 105 -11.88 12.11 2.95
CA GLU A 105 -11.47 11.19 4.00
C GLU A 105 -10.72 9.97 3.46
N LEU A 106 -11.17 9.43 2.31
CA LEU A 106 -10.53 8.28 1.66
C LEU A 106 -9.43 8.68 0.65
N GLY A 107 -9.26 9.98 0.37
CA GLY A 107 -8.29 10.46 -0.61
C GLY A 107 -8.61 10.05 -2.06
N ILE A 108 -9.89 9.87 -2.37
CA ILE A 108 -10.38 9.39 -3.68
C ILE A 108 -11.10 10.52 -4.41
N SER A 109 -10.97 10.57 -5.73
CA SER A 109 -11.72 11.53 -6.54
C SER A 109 -13.24 11.35 -6.42
N LEU A 110 -13.99 12.46 -6.40
CA LEU A 110 -15.46 12.49 -6.38
C LEU A 110 -16.11 11.56 -7.43
N PRO A 111 -15.62 11.50 -8.69
CA PRO A 111 -16.19 10.60 -9.69
C PRO A 111 -16.07 9.12 -9.30
N SER A 112 -15.01 8.74 -8.58
CA SER A 112 -14.80 7.37 -8.13
C SER A 112 -15.76 7.00 -7.02
N VAL A 113 -16.03 7.90 -6.06
CA VAL A 113 -17.08 7.70 -5.05
C VAL A 113 -18.43 7.47 -5.74
N HIS A 114 -18.74 8.23 -6.78
CA HIS A 114 -19.97 8.03 -7.55
C HIS A 114 -20.00 6.68 -8.29
N ASN A 115 -18.89 6.26 -8.89
CA ASN A 115 -18.79 4.95 -9.54
C ASN A 115 -18.98 3.80 -8.55
N ILE A 116 -18.37 3.88 -7.35
CA ILE A 116 -18.57 2.87 -6.29
C ILE A 116 -20.03 2.84 -5.84
N LYS A 117 -20.67 4.01 -5.64
CA LYS A 117 -22.10 4.06 -5.31
C LYS A 117 -22.98 3.44 -6.39
N LYS A 118 -22.63 3.58 -7.68
CA LYS A 118 -23.33 2.91 -8.79
C LYS A 118 -23.14 1.40 -8.75
N GLU A 119 -21.91 0.93 -8.55
CA GLU A 119 -21.60 -0.50 -8.45
C GLU A 119 -22.34 -1.17 -7.28
N LEU A 120 -22.52 -0.45 -6.17
CA LEU A 120 -23.27 -0.91 -5.00
C LEU A 120 -24.79 -0.75 -5.14
N GLY A 121 -25.31 -0.18 -6.25
CA GLY A 121 -26.74 0.08 -6.42
C GLY A 121 -27.32 1.17 -5.53
N LEU A 122 -26.47 1.99 -4.89
CA LEU A 122 -26.85 3.02 -3.92
C LEU A 122 -27.22 4.36 -4.57
N THR A 123 -27.31 4.43 -5.89
CA THR A 123 -27.73 5.64 -6.62
C THR A 123 -28.98 5.41 -7.44
N LYS A 124 -29.91 6.36 -7.35
CA LYS A 124 -31.09 6.38 -8.22
C LYS A 124 -30.66 6.48 -9.69
N PRO A 125 -31.13 5.57 -10.58
CA PRO A 125 -30.91 5.73 -12.01
C PRO A 125 -31.58 7.02 -12.47
N ARG A 126 -30.85 7.83 -13.25
CA ARG A 126 -31.43 9.00 -13.91
C ARG A 126 -32.16 8.52 -15.16
N LYS A 127 -33.47 8.80 -15.25
CA LYS A 127 -34.25 8.72 -16.49
C LYS A 127 -33.98 9.96 -17.33
#